data_AF-A0A533Y8H7-F1
#
_entry.id   AF-A0A533Y8H7-F1
#
_cell.length_a   1.000
_cell.length_b   1.000
_cell.length_c   1.000
_cell.angle_alpha   90.00
_cell.angle_beta   90.00
_cell.angle_gamma   90.00
#
_symmetry.space_group_name_H-M   'P 1'
#
loop_
_entity.id
_entity.type
_entity.pdbx_description
1 polymer ?
#
loop_
_entity_poly.entity_id
_entity_poly.type
_entity_poly.pdbx_seq_one_letter_code
_entity_poly.pdbx_strand_id
1 'polypeptide(L)'
;MAQSAEERRKAQRHSYAYPVTYMGKVSTPVASLQEVPFQGKIVDLSNGGIGMETRGHSFLEIGSLVRTWIPMSSVPVNVPVLTRVQWVKDKGPDASQLVGLMFVL
;
A
#
# COMPACT_ATOMS: atom_id res chain seq x y z
N MET A 1 -24.09 22.78 -12.29
CA MET A 1 -22.68 22.46 -12.60
C MET A 1 -22.00 22.09 -11.29
N ALA A 2 -21.84 20.80 -11.01
CA ALA A 2 -21.26 20.35 -9.76
C ALA A 2 -19.75 20.65 -9.77
N GLN A 3 -19.31 21.42 -8.78
CA GLN A 3 -17.91 21.72 -8.50
C GLN A 3 -17.17 20.39 -8.41
N SER A 4 -16.28 20.12 -9.37
CA SER A 4 -15.37 18.98 -9.34
C SER A 4 -14.64 19.03 -8.01
N ALA A 5 -14.71 17.95 -7.22
CA ALA A 5 -13.98 17.81 -5.97
C ALA A 5 -12.53 18.25 -6.23
N GLU A 6 -12.19 19.41 -5.70
CA GLU A 6 -10.93 20.11 -5.93
C GLU A 6 -9.80 19.10 -5.94
N GLU A 7 -9.08 19.01 -7.06
CA GLU A 7 -8.06 17.98 -7.29
C GLU A 7 -6.90 18.23 -6.32
N ARG A 8 -7.02 17.72 -5.08
CA ARG A 8 -6.03 17.91 -4.00
C ARG A 8 -4.71 17.18 -4.24
N ARG A 9 -4.58 16.47 -5.37
CA ARG A 9 -3.43 15.61 -5.66
C ARG A 9 -2.40 16.37 -6.49
N LYS A 10 -1.15 16.36 -6.03
CA LYS A 10 -0.01 16.97 -6.74
C LYS A 10 0.50 16.13 -7.92
N ALA A 11 0.12 14.86 -8.02
CA ALA A 11 0.57 13.94 -9.06
C ALA A 11 -0.59 13.10 -9.60
N GLN A 12 -0.67 12.98 -10.92
CA GLN A 12 -1.59 12.09 -11.62
C GLN A 12 -1.30 10.63 -11.23
N ARG A 13 -2.34 9.82 -11.03
CA ARG A 13 -2.20 8.37 -10.81
C ARG A 13 -2.57 7.61 -12.08
N HIS A 14 -1.82 6.56 -12.36
CA HIS A 14 -2.04 5.65 -13.47
C HIS A 14 -2.51 4.31 -12.93
N SER A 15 -3.40 3.63 -13.66
CA SER A 15 -3.81 2.27 -13.32
C SER A 15 -2.60 1.34 -13.41
N TYR A 16 -2.38 0.53 -12.38
CA TYR A 16 -1.25 -0.39 -12.31
C TYR A 16 -1.61 -1.66 -11.53
N ALA A 17 -2.22 -2.63 -12.22
CA ALA A 17 -2.80 -3.82 -11.60
C ALA A 17 -1.79 -4.97 -11.45
N TYR A 18 -0.87 -4.88 -10.48
CA TYR A 18 0.18 -5.89 -10.24
C TYR A 18 0.19 -6.42 -8.80
N PRO A 19 0.53 -7.71 -8.58
CA PRO A 19 0.73 -8.24 -7.23
C PRO A 19 1.90 -7.52 -6.55
N VAL A 20 1.85 -7.34 -5.23
CA VAL A 20 2.90 -6.66 -4.48
C VAL A 20 3.16 -7.37 -3.17
N THR A 21 4.43 -7.50 -2.81
CA THR A 21 4.85 -8.02 -1.51
C THR A 21 5.25 -6.87 -0.59
N TYR A 22 4.89 -6.94 0.69
CA TYR A 22 5.27 -5.94 1.68
C TYR A 22 5.52 -6.58 3.05
N MET A 23 6.38 -5.97 3.88
CA MET A 23 6.63 -6.44 5.24
C MET A 23 5.63 -5.82 6.21
N GLY A 24 4.98 -6.67 6.99
CA GLY A 24 4.19 -6.28 8.15
C GLY A 24 4.88 -6.70 9.44
N LYS A 25 4.73 -5.88 10.48
CA LYS A 25 5.15 -6.24 11.83
C LYS A 25 3.99 -6.95 12.51
N VAL A 26 4.22 -8.18 12.94
CA VAL A 26 3.25 -8.96 13.71
C VAL A 26 3.81 -9.18 15.09
N SER A 27 3.02 -8.86 16.12
CA SER A 27 3.26 -9.32 17.48
C SER A 27 2.43 -10.58 17.72
N THR A 28 3.05 -11.61 18.27
CA THR A 28 2.32 -12.75 18.84
C THR A 28 2.48 -12.71 20.37
N PRO A 29 1.54 -13.25 21.16
CA PRO A 29 1.63 -13.22 22.62
C PRO A 29 2.89 -13.84 23.21
N VAL A 30 3.65 -14.59 22.40
CA VAL A 30 4.78 -15.42 22.83
C VAL A 30 6.12 -14.94 22.25
N ALA A 31 6.15 -13.99 21.30
CA ALA A 31 7.39 -13.58 20.62
C ALA A 31 7.51 -12.07 20.36
N SER A 32 8.77 -11.60 20.28
CA SER A 32 9.15 -10.25 19.85
C SER A 32 8.58 -9.89 18.48
N LEU A 33 8.42 -8.59 18.22
CA LEU A 33 7.97 -8.05 16.92
C LEU A 33 8.69 -8.73 15.75
N GLN A 34 7.97 -9.51 14.95
CA GLN A 34 8.54 -10.20 13.78
C GLN A 34 8.06 -9.49 12.51
N GLU A 35 8.99 -9.23 11.59
CA GLU A 35 8.64 -8.79 10.24
C GLU A 35 8.32 -10.02 9.38
N VAL A 36 7.10 -10.05 8.83
CA VAL A 36 6.59 -11.16 8.02
C VAL A 36 6.14 -10.60 6.65
N PRO A 37 6.38 -11.30 5.54
CA PRO A 37 5.92 -10.87 4.22
C PRO A 37 4.41 -11.11 4.04
N PHE A 38 3.73 -10.13 3.44
CA PHE A 38 2.33 -10.17 3.06
C PHE A 38 2.17 -9.90 1.56
N GLN A 39 1.06 -10.38 1.00
CA GLN A 39 0.70 -10.17 -0.41
C GLN A 39 -0.46 -9.19 -0.52
N GLY A 40 -0.36 -8.27 -1.47
CA GLY A 40 -1.43 -7.36 -1.87
C GLY A 40 -1.45 -7.21 -3.40
N LYS A 41 -2.26 -6.27 -3.87
CA LYS A 41 -2.37 -5.90 -5.28
C LYS A 41 -2.33 -4.39 -5.43
N ILE A 42 -1.40 -3.87 -6.20
CA ILE A 42 -1.41 -2.46 -6.60
C ILE A 42 -2.62 -2.24 -7.50
N VAL A 43 -3.32 -1.14 -7.28
CA VAL A 43 -4.46 -0.71 -8.12
C VAL A 43 -4.12 0.53 -8.94
N ASP A 44 -3.29 1.39 -8.39
CA ASP A 44 -2.79 2.60 -9.04
C ASP A 44 -1.39 3.00 -8.52
N LEU A 45 -0.67 3.77 -9.33
CA LEU A 45 0.68 4.26 -9.04
C LEU A 45 0.82 5.71 -9.50
N SER A 46 1.60 6.50 -8.76
CA SER A 46 2.12 7.79 -9.20
C SER A 46 3.55 7.97 -8.72
N ASN A 47 4.19 9.08 -9.10
CA ASN A 47 5.52 9.45 -8.59
C ASN A 47 5.57 9.63 -7.07
N GLY A 48 4.41 9.82 -6.41
CA GLY A 48 4.34 10.02 -4.97
C GLY A 48 3.99 8.76 -4.17
N GLY A 49 3.50 7.69 -4.81
CA GLY A 49 3.07 6.51 -4.08
C GLY A 49 2.12 5.56 -4.83
N ILE A 50 1.72 4.49 -4.16
CA ILE A 50 0.80 3.46 -4.69
C ILE A 50 -0.52 3.39 -3.91
N GLY A 51 -1.58 2.99 -4.60
CA GLY A 51 -2.78 2.45 -3.98
C GLY A 51 -2.69 0.93 -4.00
N MET A 52 -2.95 0.29 -2.86
CA MET A 52 -2.85 -1.16 -2.71
C MET A 52 -4.13 -1.72 -2.11
N GLU A 53 -4.66 -2.79 -2.70
CA GLU A 53 -5.66 -3.65 -2.09
C GLU A 53 -4.97 -4.81 -1.37
N THR A 54 -5.38 -5.11 -0.16
CA THR A 54 -4.85 -6.21 0.64
C THR A 54 -5.91 -6.77 1.59
N ARG A 55 -5.59 -7.84 2.32
CA ARG A 55 -6.42 -8.32 3.42
C ARG A 55 -6.24 -7.41 4.65
N GLY A 56 -7.23 -7.44 5.52
CA GLY A 56 -7.32 -6.59 6.69
C GLY A 56 -6.25 -6.97 7.68
N HIS A 57 -5.28 -6.08 7.86
CA HIS A 57 -4.16 -6.30 8.75
C HIS A 57 -4.01 -5.12 9.72
N SER A 58 -3.99 -5.43 11.01
CA SER A 58 -3.91 -4.41 12.07
C SER A 58 -2.63 -3.56 12.02
N PHE A 59 -1.56 -4.04 11.41
CA PHE A 59 -0.28 -3.31 11.36
C PHE A 59 -0.20 -2.21 10.29
N LEU A 60 -1.20 -2.11 9.40
CA LEU A 60 -1.25 -1.07 8.36
C LEU A 60 -1.90 0.21 8.90
N GLU A 61 -1.43 0.73 10.03
CA GLU A 61 -2.00 1.95 10.62
C GLU A 61 -1.48 3.21 9.92
N ILE A 62 -2.29 4.28 9.87
CA ILE A 62 -1.88 5.57 9.30
C ILE A 62 -0.59 6.06 9.97
N GLY A 63 0.38 6.47 9.16
CA GLY A 63 1.69 6.91 9.60
C GLY A 63 2.75 5.80 9.68
N SER A 64 2.35 4.54 9.68
CA SER A 64 3.26 3.39 9.73
C SER A 64 4.16 3.31 8.51
N LEU A 65 5.40 2.89 8.74
CA LEU A 65 6.38 2.61 7.69
C LEU A 65 6.31 1.14 7.28
N VAL A 66 6.19 0.92 5.98
CA VAL A 66 6.03 -0.39 5.36
C VAL A 66 7.05 -0.52 4.24
N ARG A 67 7.90 -1.56 4.32
CA ARG A 67 8.81 -1.91 3.22
C ARG A 67 8.03 -2.70 2.18
N THR A 68 8.10 -2.26 0.93
CA THR A 68 7.28 -2.78 -0.17
C THR A 68 8.16 -3.11 -1.36
N TRP A 69 7.88 -4.20 -2.07
CA TRP A 69 8.59 -4.61 -3.28
C TRP A 69 7.66 -4.45 -4.48
N ILE A 70 7.82 -3.36 -5.21
CA ILE A 70 6.99 -3.02 -6.36
C ILE A 70 7.56 -3.75 -7.58
N PRO A 71 6.81 -4.66 -8.23
CA PRO A 71 7.28 -5.28 -9.45
C PRO A 71 7.27 -4.28 -10.61
N MET A 72 8.23 -4.39 -11.50
CA MET A 72 8.22 -3.69 -12.78
C MET A 72 7.42 -4.51 -13.81
N SER A 73 6.52 -3.86 -14.54
CA SER A 73 5.60 -4.55 -15.45
C SER A 73 6.27 -5.20 -16.65
N SER A 74 7.40 -4.63 -17.10
CA SER A 74 8.10 -5.04 -18.32
C SER A 74 9.30 -5.95 -18.08
N VAL A 75 9.79 -6.06 -16.85
CA VAL A 75 11.00 -6.82 -16.50
C VAL A 75 10.81 -7.54 -15.16
N PRO A 76 11.39 -8.74 -14.95
CA PRO A 76 11.22 -9.51 -13.72
C PRO A 76 12.09 -8.97 -12.57
N VAL A 77 11.91 -7.68 -12.25
CA VAL A 77 12.64 -6.96 -11.21
C VAL A 77 11.64 -6.39 -10.21
N ASN A 78 11.98 -6.49 -8.93
CA ASN A 78 11.27 -5.84 -7.84
C ASN A 78 12.07 -4.66 -7.32
N VAL A 79 11.42 -3.50 -7.21
CA VAL A 79 12.01 -2.30 -6.63
C VAL A 79 11.62 -2.24 -5.15
N PRO A 80 12.58 -2.40 -4.21
CA PRO A 80 12.29 -2.23 -2.79
C PRO A 80 12.13 -0.74 -2.48
N VAL A 81 11.00 -0.36 -1.90
CA VAL A 81 10.65 1.03 -1.56
C VAL A 81 10.16 1.07 -0.12
N LEU A 82 10.62 2.07 0.64
CA LEU A 82 10.04 2.38 1.94
C LEU A 82 8.82 3.28 1.72
N THR A 83 7.69 2.88 2.28
CA THR A 83 6.42 3.59 2.11
C THR A 83 5.80 3.94 3.46
N ARG A 84 5.03 5.02 3.51
CA ARG A 84 4.25 5.43 4.66
C ARG A 84 2.76 5.28 4.37
N VAL A 85 2.02 4.65 5.26
CA VAL A 85 0.56 4.57 5.18
C VAL A 85 -0.04 5.97 5.37
N GLN A 86 -0.83 6.43 4.40
CA GLN A 86 -1.52 7.73 4.44
C GLN A 86 -2.99 7.60 4.83
N TRP A 87 -3.63 6.52 4.38
CA TRP A 87 -5.03 6.22 4.68
C TRP A 87 -5.28 4.73 4.50
N VAL A 88 -6.28 4.23 5.23
CA VAL A 88 -6.81 2.87 5.10
C VAL A 88 -8.32 2.99 4.98
N LYS A 89 -8.90 2.18 4.10
CA LYS A 89 -10.35 2.08 3.90
C LYS A 89 -10.73 0.62 3.81
N ASP A 90 -11.59 0.16 4.71
CA ASP A 90 -12.16 -1.17 4.63
C ASP A 90 -13.07 -1.29 3.40
N LYS A 91 -12.99 -2.44 2.74
CA LYS A 91 -13.71 -2.78 1.53
C LYS A 91 -14.56 -4.02 1.79
N GLY A 92 -15.79 -3.78 2.21
CA GLY A 92 -16.82 -4.81 2.34
C GLY A 92 -16.56 -5.82 3.46
N PRO A 93 -17.34 -6.93 3.49
CA PRO A 93 -17.36 -7.88 4.60
C PRO A 93 -16.15 -8.83 4.66
N ASP A 94 -15.41 -9.00 3.56
CA ASP A 94 -14.32 -10.00 3.46
C ASP A 94 -13.00 -9.55 4.09
N ALA A 95 -13.05 -8.55 4.97
CA ALA A 95 -11.88 -7.89 5.54
C ALA A 95 -10.87 -7.47 4.45
N SER A 96 -11.31 -7.06 3.25
CA SER A 96 -10.40 -6.44 2.28
C SER A 96 -10.18 -4.97 2.67
N GLN A 97 -8.99 -4.45 2.43
CA GLN A 97 -8.61 -3.08 2.70
C GLN A 97 -7.97 -2.44 1.47
N LEU A 98 -8.37 -1.20 1.20
CA LEU A 98 -7.67 -0.32 0.29
C LEU A 98 -6.77 0.62 1.10
N VAL A 99 -5.49 0.67 0.74
CA VAL A 99 -4.46 1.37 1.48
C VAL A 99 -3.72 2.33 0.55
N GLY A 100 -3.61 3.58 0.98
CA GLY A 100 -2.77 4.57 0.32
C GLY A 100 -1.37 4.57 0.91
N LEU A 101 -0.37 4.26 0.10
CA LEU A 101 1.04 4.25 0.51
C LEU A 101 1.79 5.37 -0.22
N MET A 102 2.45 6.24 0.53
CA MET A 102 3.30 7.31 0.00
C MET A 102 4.76 6.88 0.04
N PHE A 103 5.53 7.17 -1.00
CA PHE A 103 6.97 6.92 -1.00
C PHE A 103 7.67 7.84 0.00
N VAL A 104 8.59 7.27 0.78
CA VAL A 104 9.48 8.03 1.66
C VAL A 104 10.77 8.27 0.88
N LEU A 105 11.03 9.53 0.56
CA LEU A 105 12.24 10.01 -0.11
C LEU A 105 13.14 10.72 0.90
#